data_AF-A0A1E8VTP4-F1
#
_entry.id   AF-A0A1E8VTP4-F1
#
_cell.length_a   1.000
_cell.length_b   1.000
_cell.length_c   1.000
_cell.angle_alpha   90.00
_cell.angle_beta   90.00
_cell.angle_gamma   90.00
#
_symmetry.space_group_name_H-M   'P 1'
#
loop_
_entity.id
_entity.type
_entity.pdbx_description
1 polymer ?
#
loop_
_entity_poly.entity_id
_entity_poly.type
_entity_poly.pdbx_seq_one_letter_code
_entity_poly.pdbx_strand_id
1 'polypeptide(L)' 'MAGAHAFVSDYVEPKDDAEQEYFERFAAGDFQPSLLFPDESMAAAALASPEAQWKLRNLKRM' A
#
# COMPACT_ATOMS: atom_id res chain seq x y z
N MET A 1 4.52 -24.51 -8.79
CA MET A 1 4.55 -24.23 -7.33
C MET A 1 5.65 -23.24 -6.97
N ALA A 2 6.93 -23.47 -7.33
CA ALA A 2 8.02 -22.53 -7.02
C ALA A 2 7.80 -21.09 -7.54
N GLY A 3 7.29 -20.93 -8.76
CA GLY A 3 7.03 -19.59 -9.33
C GLY A 3 5.90 -18.81 -8.66
N ALA A 4 4.90 -19.48 -8.07
CA ALA A 4 3.81 -18.79 -7.39
C ALA A 4 4.25 -18.24 -6.03
N HIS A 5 5.07 -19.00 -5.30
CA HIS A 5 5.61 -18.54 -4.02
C HIS A 5 6.61 -17.40 -4.21
N ALA A 6 7.50 -17.51 -5.21
CA ALA A 6 8.41 -16.42 -5.58
C ALA A 6 7.63 -15.15 -5.95
N PHE A 7 6.57 -15.27 -6.76
CA PHE A 7 5.73 -14.13 -7.10
C PHE A 7 5.12 -13.45 -5.87
N VAL A 8 4.59 -14.22 -4.92
CA VAL A 8 4.00 -13.67 -3.69
C VAL A 8 5.06 -12.97 -2.84
N SER A 9 6.23 -13.59 -2.65
CA SER A 9 7.30 -13.00 -1.85
C SER A 9 7.89 -11.75 -2.51
N ASP A 10 8.07 -11.74 -3.83
CA ASP A 10 8.71 -10.64 -4.55
C ASP A 10 7.78 -9.42 -4.77
N TYR A 11 6.46 -9.63 -4.81
CA TYR A 11 5.50 -8.62 -5.27
C TYR A 11 4.26 -8.42 -4.40
N VAL A 12 3.98 -9.29 -3.43
CA VAL A 12 2.76 -9.21 -2.59
C VAL A 12 3.09 -9.03 -1.12
N GLU A 13 4.11 -9.73 -0.62
CA GLU A 13 4.56 -9.57 0.77
C GLU A 13 5.30 -8.24 0.94
N PRO A 14 5.16 -7.60 2.12
CA PRO A 14 5.95 -6.42 2.45
C PRO A 14 7.44 -6.75 2.40
N LYS A 15 8.23 -5.86 1.79
CA LYS A 15 9.68 -6.04 1.65
C LYS A 15 10.45 -5.56 2.86
N ASP A 16 9.86 -4.63 3.61
CA ASP A 16 10.43 -4.03 4.79
C ASP A 16 9.35 -3.65 5.81
N ASP A 17 9.79 -3.25 7.00
CA ASP A 17 8.92 -2.87 8.12
C ASP A 17 8.05 -1.64 7.77
N ALA A 18 8.53 -0.74 6.90
CA ALA A 18 7.79 0.46 6.52
C ALA A 18 6.63 0.15 5.57
N GLU A 19 6.85 -0.76 4.62
CA GLU A 19 5.81 -1.28 3.73
C GLU A 19 4.79 -2.11 4.52
N GLN A 20 5.24 -2.89 5.51
CA GLN A 20 4.34 -3.60 6.41
C GLN A 20 3.45 -2.61 7.18
N GLU A 21 4.06 -1.61 7.82
CA GLU A 21 3.33 -0.57 8.55
C GLU A 21 2.34 0.17 7.66
N TYR A 22 2.72 0.49 6.42
CA TYR A 22 1.82 1.09 5.44
C TYR A 22 0.57 0.23 5.21
N PHE A 23 0.72 -1.07 4.99
CA PHE A 23 -0.42 -1.95 4.74
C PHE A 23 -1.32 -2.11 5.96
N GLU A 24 -0.76 -2.18 7.17
CA GLU A 24 -1.53 -2.23 8.42
C GLU A 24 -2.37 -0.95 8.60
N ARG A 25 -1.77 0.23 8.40
CA ARG A 25 -2.49 1.51 8.45
C ARG A 25 -3.55 1.61 7.35
N PHE A 26 -3.21 1.19 6.14
CA PHE A 26 -4.13 1.20 5.00
C PHE A 26 -5.36 0.32 5.25
N ALA A 27 -5.17 -0.86 5.85
CA ALA A 27 -6.26 -1.75 6.25
C ALA A 27 -7.16 -1.11 7.33
N ALA A 28 -6.60 -0.31 8.24
CA ALA A 28 -7.35 0.49 9.21
C ALA A 28 -8.03 1.73 8.58
N GLY A 29 -7.81 1.99 7.29
CA GLY A 29 -8.37 3.14 6.59
C GLY A 29 -7.58 4.44 6.80
N ASP A 30 -6.36 4.34 7.32
CA ASP A 30 -5.38 5.41 7.42
C ASP A 30 -4.40 5.33 6.24
N PHE A 31 -4.54 6.26 5.30
CA PHE A 31 -3.79 6.22 4.03
C PHE A 31 -2.57 7.15 4.11
N GLN A 32 -1.38 6.56 4.26
CA GLN A 32 -0.13 7.30 4.43
C GLN A 32 0.96 6.90 3.42
N PRO A 33 0.87 7.37 2.15
CA PRO A 33 1.81 7.02 1.08
C PRO A 33 3.27 7.40 1.33
N SER A 34 3.54 8.32 2.26
CA SER A 34 4.91 8.71 2.63
C SER A 34 5.74 7.58 3.22
N LEU A 35 5.10 6.50 3.69
CA LEU A 35 5.78 5.29 4.15
C LEU A 35 6.36 4.46 3.00
N LEU A 36 5.75 4.54 1.80
CA LEU A 36 6.22 3.83 0.60
C LEU A 36 7.07 4.71 -0.32
N PHE A 37 6.72 5.99 -0.39
CA PHE A 37 7.35 6.94 -1.29
C PHE A 37 8.13 7.97 -0.47
N PRO A 38 9.48 7.87 -0.43
CA PRO A 38 10.31 8.86 0.27
C PRO A 38 10.31 10.21 -0.44
N ASP A 39 9.93 10.23 -1.73
CA ASP A 39 9.74 11.45 -2.50
C ASP A 39 8.36 12.07 -2.18
N GLU A 40 8.37 13.30 -1.67
CA GLU A 40 7.16 14.04 -1.28
C GLU A 40 6.19 14.26 -2.46
N SER A 41 6.71 14.47 -3.67
CA SER A 41 5.88 14.67 -4.87
C SER A 41 5.18 13.38 -5.27
N MET A 42 5.85 12.23 -5.15
CA MET A 42 5.25 10.92 -5.39
C MET A 42 4.22 10.57 -4.32
N ALA A 43 4.52 10.82 -3.05
CA ALA A 43 3.57 10.63 -1.96
C ALA A 43 2.31 11.48 -2.15
N ALA A 44 2.46 12.74 -2.57
CA ALA A 44 1.35 13.63 -2.88
C ALA A 44 0.53 13.14 -4.08
N ALA A 45 1.17 12.66 -5.13
CA ALA A 45 0.48 12.08 -6.29
C ALA A 45 -0.32 10.83 -5.91
N ALA A 46 0.24 9.96 -5.07
CA ALA A 46 -0.45 8.78 -4.55
C ALA A 46 -1.66 9.15 -3.69
N LEU A 47 -1.53 10.17 -2.82
CA LEU A 47 -2.66 10.72 -2.05
C LEU A 47 -3.79 11.23 -2.95
N ALA A 48 -3.44 11.85 -4.08
CA ALA A 48 -4.39 12.40 -5.05
C ALA A 48 -5.00 11.34 -6.00
N SER A 49 -4.51 10.09 -6.01
CA SER A 49 -5.00 9.04 -6.92
C SER A 49 -6.47 8.72 -6.65
N PRO A 50 -7.36 8.88 -7.66
CA PRO A 50 -8.76 8.48 -7.53
C PRO A 50 -8.93 6.99 -7.22
N GLU A 51 -8.07 6.14 -7.76
CA GLU A 51 -8.08 4.69 -7.56
C GLU A 51 -7.72 4.33 -6.12
N ALA A 52 -6.69 4.97 -5.56
CA ALA A 52 -6.30 4.77 -4.17
C ALA A 52 -7.41 5.22 -3.21
N GLN A 53 -8.01 6.38 -3.47
CA GLN A 53 -9.14 6.92 -2.71
C GLN A 53 -10.38 6.03 -2.80
N TRP A 54 -10.68 5.50 -4.00
CA TRP A 54 -11.78 4.55 -4.19
C TRP A 54 -11.55 3.28 -3.37
N LYS A 55 -10.34 2.72 -3.40
CA LYS A 55 -10.00 1.50 -2.64
C LYS A 55 -10.12 1.73 -1.14
N LEU A 56 -9.57 2.84 -0.64
CA LEU A 56 -9.68 3.23 0.77
C LEU A 56 -11.14 3.35 1.23
N ARG A 57 -11.99 3.97 0.40
CA ARG A 57 -13.41 4.15 0.72
C ARG A 57 -14.18 2.83 0.78
N ASN A 58 -13.77 1.83 0.01
CA ASN A 58 -14.42 0.51 0.00
C ASN A 58 -13.92 -0.40 1.12
N LEU A 59 -12.66 -0.27 1.55
CA LEU A 59 -12.16 -0.96 2.74
C LEU A 59 -12.98 -0.62 3.99
N LYS A 60 -13.39 0.64 4.16
CA LYS A 60 -14.26 1.07 5.27
C LYS A 60 -15.69 0.49 5.22
N ARG A 61 -16.08 -0.17 4.13
CA ARG A 61 -17.43 -0.73 3.94
C ARG A 61 -17.46 -2.26 4.09
N MET A 62 -16.29 -2.88 4.17
CA MET A 62 -16.12 -4.32 4.43
C MET A 62 -15.97 -4.54 5.93
#